data_AF-A0A0Z8P8X2-F1
#
_entry.id   AF-A0A0Z8P8X2-F1
#
_cell.length_a   1.000
_cell.length_b   1.000
_cell.length_c   1.000
_cell.angle_alpha   90.00
_cell.angle_beta   90.00
_cell.angle_gamma   90.00
#
_symmetry.space_group_name_H-M   'P 1'
#
loop_
_entity.id
_entity.type
_entity.pdbx_description
1 polymer ?
#
loop_
_entity_poly.entity_id
_entity_poly.type
_entity_poly.pdbx_seq_one_letter_code
_entity_poly.pdbx_strand_id
1 'polypeptide(L)'
;MIGLSGRIELLTKLIGFGRCLGKTTMAILESHATGHYIVCANRRIDKYIKVKGLKPYDYLFESNKRDKDGKKRPIGREQAWKILNKCAKTCGLKRIGTHSLRKSFGYHMYKKDQNVALLMEIFNHASPDITLRYIGINQDEKDKAMAGFSL
;
A
#
# COMPACT_ATOMS: atom_id res chain seq x y z
N MET A 1 -19.37 12.84 32.37
CA MET A 1 -19.26 13.58 31.09
C MET A 1 -17.83 14.07 30.94
N ILE A 2 -17.03 13.44 30.09
CA ILE A 2 -15.66 13.89 29.79
C ILE A 2 -15.55 13.86 28.26
N GLY A 3 -15.37 15.03 27.68
CA GLY A 3 -15.58 15.32 26.26
C GLY A 3 -14.73 14.48 25.32
N LEU A 4 -15.40 13.89 24.33
CA LEU A 4 -14.83 13.18 23.17
C LEU A 4 -14.06 14.09 22.19
N SER A 5 -13.92 15.39 22.50
CA SER A 5 -13.37 16.39 21.58
C SER A 5 -11.84 16.34 21.44
N GLY A 6 -11.10 15.87 22.46
CA GLY A 6 -9.63 15.96 22.47
C GLY A 6 -8.86 14.83 21.77
N ARG A 7 -9.54 13.81 21.24
CA ARG A 7 -8.87 12.60 20.68
C ARG A 7 -8.83 12.55 19.15
N ILE A 8 -9.46 13.52 18.49
CA ILE A 8 -9.61 13.56 17.03
C ILE A 8 -8.49 14.37 16.36
N GLU A 9 -7.83 15.31 17.05
CA GLU A 9 -6.81 16.18 16.44
C GLU A 9 -5.41 15.57 16.23
N LEU A 10 -5.13 14.39 16.81
CA LEU A 10 -3.80 13.76 16.70
C LEU A 10 -3.65 12.77 15.54
N LEU A 11 -4.69 12.60 14.71
CA LEU A 11 -4.73 11.58 13.65
C LEU A 11 -4.51 12.12 12.23
N THR A 12 -4.39 13.43 12.03
CA THR A 12 -4.57 14.03 10.70
C THR A 12 -3.30 14.32 9.90
N LYS A 13 -2.11 13.95 10.36
CA LYS A 13 -0.87 14.22 9.60
C LYS A 13 0.14 13.09 9.70
N LEU A 14 -0.17 11.97 9.06
CA LEU A 14 0.89 11.06 8.65
C LEU A 14 0.45 10.28 7.43
N ILE A 15 1.20 10.49 6.36
CA ILE A 15 1.14 9.67 5.17
C ILE A 15 1.56 8.28 5.63
N GLY A 16 0.55 7.42 5.81
CA GLY A 16 0.58 6.31 6.76
C GLY A 16 1.50 5.19 6.32
N PHE A 17 2.75 5.21 6.78
CA PHE A 17 3.49 3.96 6.99
C PHE A 17 2.84 3.26 8.19
N GLY A 18 2.11 2.18 7.89
CA GLY A 18 1.14 1.53 8.78
C GLY A 18 1.59 1.33 10.22
N ARG A 19 0.61 1.40 11.13
CA ARG A 19 0.77 1.04 12.54
C ARG A 19 0.31 -0.40 12.76
N CYS A 20 0.99 -1.13 13.63
CA CYS A 20 0.59 -2.48 14.02
C CYS A 20 -0.60 -2.41 15.01
N LEU A 21 -1.79 -2.82 14.60
CA LEU A 21 -2.99 -2.89 15.44
C LEU A 21 -3.35 -4.34 15.75
N GLY A 22 -2.57 -4.96 16.65
CA GLY A 22 -2.84 -6.35 17.06
C GLY A 22 -2.65 -7.37 15.94
N LYS A 23 -2.64 -8.66 16.33
CA LYS A 23 -1.89 -9.76 15.68
C LYS A 23 -2.23 -10.15 14.23
N THR A 24 -3.05 -9.41 13.49
CA THR A 24 -3.32 -9.74 12.07
C THR A 24 -3.87 -8.59 11.23
N THR A 25 -3.91 -7.35 11.74
CA THR A 25 -4.62 -6.26 11.07
C THR A 25 -3.68 -5.11 10.75
N MET A 26 -3.53 -4.81 9.45
CA MET A 26 -2.82 -3.63 8.96
C MET A 26 -3.86 -2.57 8.57
N ALA A 27 -3.89 -1.45 9.29
CA ALA A 27 -4.63 -0.28 8.85
C ALA A 27 -3.69 0.61 8.02
N ILE A 28 -4.01 0.82 6.76
CA ILE A 28 -3.38 1.87 5.95
C ILE A 28 -4.29 3.09 6.08
N LEU A 29 -3.83 4.08 6.84
CA LEU A 29 -4.49 5.39 6.91
C LEU A 29 -4.00 6.21 5.70
N GLU A 30 -4.80 6.27 4.64
CA GLU A 30 -4.55 7.19 3.54
C GLU A 30 -5.12 8.58 3.89
N SER A 31 -4.35 9.63 3.66
CA SER A 31 -4.69 11.02 4.03
C SER A 31 -5.75 11.68 3.16
N HIS A 32 -6.19 11.04 2.07
CA HIS A 32 -7.12 11.60 1.09
C HIS A 32 -8.55 11.05 1.18
N ALA A 33 -8.80 10.09 2.08
CA ALA A 33 -10.11 9.50 2.26
C ALA A 33 -10.51 9.59 3.73
N THR A 34 -11.73 10.05 3.98
CA THR A 34 -12.40 10.20 5.28
C THR A 34 -12.72 8.87 5.98
N GLY A 35 -11.94 7.80 5.72
CA GLY A 35 -12.21 6.45 6.20
C GLY A 35 -10.96 5.70 6.66
N HIS A 36 -11.11 4.93 7.73
CA HIS A 36 -10.13 3.94 8.15
C HIS A 36 -10.28 2.69 7.26
N TYR A 37 -9.33 2.42 6.37
CA TYR A 37 -9.36 1.21 5.54
C TYR A 37 -8.40 0.16 6.10
N ILE A 38 -8.95 -1.03 6.35
CA ILE A 38 -8.20 -2.21 6.76
C ILE A 38 -7.73 -2.89 5.48
N VAL A 39 -6.42 -2.96 5.28
CA VAL A 39 -5.84 -3.75 4.20
C VAL A 39 -5.33 -5.05 4.82
N CYS A 40 -5.85 -6.19 4.34
CA CYS A 40 -5.50 -7.52 4.84
C CYS A 40 -3.98 -7.66 5.06
N ALA A 41 -3.58 -7.99 6.29
CA ALA A 41 -2.19 -8.25 6.60
C ALA A 41 -1.77 -9.58 5.97
N ASN A 42 -0.75 -9.55 5.12
CA ASN A 42 -0.13 -10.76 4.61
C ASN A 42 0.58 -11.51 5.75
N ARG A 43 0.55 -12.85 5.76
CA ARG A 43 1.29 -13.72 6.72
C ARG A 43 2.77 -13.34 6.87
N ARG A 44 3.38 -12.76 5.82
CA ARG A 44 4.76 -12.23 5.86
C ARG A 44 4.92 -11.05 6.82
N ILE A 45 3.92 -10.18 6.92
CA ILE A 45 3.92 -9.03 7.84
C ILE A 45 3.79 -9.54 9.29
N ASP A 46 2.92 -10.51 9.56
CA ASP A 46 2.81 -11.15 10.88
C ASP A 46 4.15 -11.80 11.30
N LYS A 47 4.79 -12.55 10.38
CA LYS A 47 6.13 -13.10 10.63
C LYS A 47 7.15 -12.00 10.93
N TYR A 48 7.12 -10.89 10.19
CA TYR A 48 8.02 -9.76 10.41
C TYR A 48 7.79 -9.11 11.78
N ILE A 49 6.55 -8.88 12.18
CA ILE A 49 6.17 -8.36 13.50
C ILE A 49 6.73 -9.25 14.60
N LYS A 50 6.56 -10.57 14.49
CA LYS A 50 7.06 -11.56 15.45
C LYS A 50 8.58 -11.56 15.54
N VAL A 51 9.27 -11.62 14.39
CA VAL A 51 10.75 -11.64 14.34
C VAL A 51 11.34 -10.34 14.89
N LYS A 52 10.68 -9.21 14.67
CA LYS A 52 11.12 -7.91 15.17
C LYS A 52 10.65 -7.59 16.60
N GLY A 53 9.80 -8.44 17.18
CA GLY A 53 9.23 -8.22 18.51
C GLY A 53 8.42 -6.92 18.62
N LEU A 54 7.75 -6.51 17.53
CA LEU A 54 7.01 -5.24 17.51
C LEU A 54 5.78 -5.31 18.41
N LYS A 55 5.58 -4.25 19.21
CA LYS A 55 4.43 -4.10 20.09
C LYS A 55 3.27 -3.41 19.34
N PRO A 56 2.03 -3.51 19.86
CA PRO A 56 0.93 -2.71 19.36
C PRO A 56 1.32 -1.22 19.33
N TYR A 57 0.91 -0.53 18.27
CA TYR A 57 1.20 0.88 18.01
C TYR A 57 2.66 1.23 17.65
N ASP A 58 3.57 0.26 17.61
CA ASP A 58 4.89 0.47 17.00
C ASP A 58 4.75 0.73 15.49
N TYR A 59 5.68 1.51 14.96
CA TYR A 59 5.82 1.71 13.52
C TYR A 59 6.30 0.42 12.87
N LEU A 60 5.59 -0.05 11.84
CA LEU A 60 6.02 -1.23 11.09
C LEU A 60 7.38 -1.00 10.41
N PHE A 61 7.60 0.23 9.95
CA PHE A 61 8.85 0.69 9.36
C PHE A 61 9.34 1.94 10.09
N GLU A 62 10.08 1.72 11.18
CA GLU A 62 10.74 2.79 11.95
C GLU A 62 11.92 3.39 11.17
N SER A 63 12.08 4.71 11.26
CA SER A 63 13.24 5.42 10.73
C SER A 63 14.40 5.40 11.71
N ASN A 64 15.63 5.30 11.19
CA ASN A 64 16.85 5.43 11.99
C ASN A 64 17.03 6.85 12.57
N LYS A 65 16.36 7.86 12.00
CA LYS A 65 16.33 9.23 12.54
C LYS A 65 15.24 9.37 13.59
N ARG A 66 15.50 10.18 14.62
CA ARG A 66 14.52 10.64 15.62
C ARG A 66 13.85 11.94 15.18
N ASP A 67 12.71 12.27 15.79
CA ASP A 67 12.11 13.60 15.63
C ASP A 67 12.82 14.65 16.48
N LYS A 68 12.28 15.88 16.50
CA LYS A 68 12.88 17.02 17.22
C LYS A 68 12.93 16.80 18.74
N ASP A 69 12.05 15.95 19.27
CA ASP A 69 11.94 15.62 20.70
C ASP A 69 12.71 14.33 21.03
N GLY A 70 13.48 13.77 20.09
CA GLY A 70 14.19 12.51 20.28
C GLY A 70 13.31 11.26 20.21
N LYS A 71 12.02 11.39 19.85
CA LYS A 71 11.09 10.26 19.77
C LYS A 71 11.25 9.49 18.45
N LYS A 72 10.78 8.25 18.48
CA LYS A 72 10.71 7.38 17.31
C LYS A 72 9.75 7.96 16.28
N ARG A 73 10.11 7.83 15.00
CA ARG A 73 9.30 8.27 13.87
C ARG A 73 9.33 7.20 12.77
N PRO A 74 8.30 7.16 11.90
CA PRO A 74 8.31 6.25 10.77
C PRO A 74 9.28 6.73 9.68
N ILE A 75 9.57 5.85 8.73
CA ILE A 75 10.26 6.24 7.49
C ILE A 75 9.45 7.28 6.73
N GLY A 76 10.15 8.21 6.07
CA GLY A 76 9.52 9.14 5.14
C GLY A 76 9.19 8.47 3.81
N ARG A 77 8.26 9.06 3.05
CA ARG A 77 7.88 8.60 1.70
C ARG A 77 9.08 8.46 0.76
N GLU A 78 9.92 9.49 0.73
CA GLU A 78 11.13 9.48 -0.10
C GLU A 78 12.09 8.35 0.29
N GLN A 79 12.21 8.07 1.59
CA GLN A 79 13.06 6.99 2.07
C GLN A 79 12.51 5.63 1.64
N ALA A 80 11.20 5.43 1.73
CA ALA A 80 10.56 4.22 1.21
C ALA A 80 10.80 4.06 -0.30
N TRP A 81 10.63 5.14 -1.07
CA TRP A 81 10.90 5.14 -2.51
C TRP A 81 12.38 4.81 -2.83
N LYS A 82 13.33 5.36 -2.07
CA LYS A 82 14.77 5.05 -2.21
C LYS A 82 15.07 3.59 -1.91
N ILE A 83 14.50 3.04 -0.83
CA ILE A 83 14.66 1.62 -0.47
C ILE A 83 14.10 0.73 -1.59
N LEU A 84 12.88 1.02 -2.06
CA LEU A 84 12.25 0.26 -3.14
C LEU A 84 13.06 0.30 -4.44
N ASN A 85 13.57 1.48 -4.82
CA ASN A 85 14.41 1.61 -6.03
C ASN A 85 15.74 0.88 -5.88
N LYS A 86 16.34 0.87 -4.69
CA LYS A 86 17.54 0.08 -4.43
C LYS A 86 17.26 -1.41 -4.64
N CYS A 87 16.17 -1.93 -4.07
CA CYS A 87 15.75 -3.32 -4.26
C CYS A 87 15.42 -3.63 -5.73
N ALA A 88 14.75 -2.72 -6.43
CA ALA A 88 14.46 -2.87 -7.85
C ALA A 88 15.73 -3.03 -8.68
N LYS A 89 16.74 -2.16 -8.45
CA LYS A 89 18.05 -2.24 -9.11
C LYS A 89 18.74 -3.57 -8.85
N THR A 90 18.73 -4.07 -7.61
CA THR A 90 19.33 -5.38 -7.29
C THR A 90 18.62 -6.54 -7.97
N CYS A 91 17.33 -6.41 -8.28
CA CYS A 91 16.57 -7.39 -9.04
C CYS A 91 16.64 -7.18 -10.56
N GLY A 92 17.46 -6.25 -11.05
CA GLY A 92 17.55 -5.93 -12.49
C GLY A 92 16.34 -5.20 -13.06
N LEU A 93 15.40 -4.74 -12.22
CA LEU A 93 14.20 -4.02 -12.64
C LEU A 93 14.53 -2.56 -12.95
N LYS A 94 14.08 -2.09 -14.12
CA LYS A 94 14.19 -0.69 -14.56
C LYS A 94 12.81 -0.02 -14.45
N ARG A 95 12.80 1.30 -14.22
CA ARG A 95 11.60 2.17 -14.27
C ARG A 95 10.48 1.80 -13.25
N ILE A 96 10.84 1.55 -11.99
CA ILE A 96 9.85 1.41 -10.91
C ILE A 96 9.40 2.79 -10.41
N GLY A 97 8.13 3.11 -10.61
CA GLY A 97 7.47 4.30 -10.10
C GLY A 97 6.76 4.06 -8.77
N THR A 98 6.20 5.13 -8.19
CA THR A 98 5.43 5.10 -6.93
C THR A 98 4.21 4.20 -7.00
N HIS A 99 3.60 4.06 -8.18
CA HIS A 99 2.41 3.24 -8.41
C HIS A 99 2.71 1.82 -8.92
N SER A 100 3.95 1.51 -9.30
CA SER A 100 4.28 0.25 -9.99
C SER A 100 3.92 -0.98 -9.16
N LEU A 101 4.18 -0.96 -7.86
CA LEU A 101 3.84 -2.08 -6.97
C LEU A 101 2.33 -2.28 -6.85
N ARG A 102 1.56 -1.19 -6.72
CA ARG A 102 0.09 -1.25 -6.61
C ARG A 102 -0.54 -1.76 -7.90
N LYS A 103 -0.07 -1.28 -9.05
CA LYS A 103 -0.49 -1.76 -10.38
C LYS A 103 -0.17 -3.24 -10.57
N SER A 104 1.06 -3.66 -10.25
CA SER A 104 1.48 -5.05 -10.37
C SER A 104 0.64 -5.98 -9.48
N PHE A 105 0.39 -5.59 -8.22
CA PHE A 105 -0.51 -6.32 -7.33
C PHE A 105 -1.90 -6.49 -7.95
N GLY A 106 -2.51 -5.40 -8.41
CA GLY A 106 -3.84 -5.44 -9.03
C GLY A 106 -3.88 -6.28 -10.30
N TYR A 107 -2.87 -6.15 -11.16
CA TYR A 107 -2.75 -6.94 -12.39
C TYR A 107 -2.70 -8.45 -12.11
N HIS A 108 -1.84 -8.89 -11.18
CA HIS A 108 -1.71 -10.30 -10.86
C HIS A 108 -2.94 -10.86 -10.13
N MET A 109 -3.56 -10.07 -9.23
CA MET A 109 -4.79 -10.48 -8.56
C MET A 109 -5.95 -10.59 -9.56
N TYR A 110 -6.06 -9.64 -10.49
CA TYR A 110 -7.06 -9.69 -11.55
C TYR A 110 -6.86 -10.89 -12.46
N LYS A 111 -5.63 -11.19 -12.90
CA LYS A 111 -5.34 -12.38 -13.73
C LYS A 111 -5.67 -13.71 -13.04
N LYS A 112 -5.68 -13.74 -11.71
CA LYS A 112 -5.98 -14.96 -10.93
C LYS A 112 -7.48 -15.17 -10.73
N ASP A 113 -8.19 -14.14 -10.27
CA ASP A 113 -9.56 -14.30 -9.77
C ASP A 113 -10.59 -13.47 -10.57
N GLN A 114 -10.16 -12.64 -11.53
CA GLN A 114 -10.96 -11.72 -12.37
C GLN A 114 -11.97 -10.83 -11.62
N ASN A 115 -11.83 -10.70 -10.31
CA ASN A 115 -12.75 -9.93 -9.47
C ASN A 115 -12.37 -8.44 -9.45
N VAL A 116 -12.91 -7.67 -10.39
CA VAL A 116 -12.69 -6.22 -10.48
C VAL A 116 -13.34 -5.45 -9.32
N ALA A 117 -14.48 -5.91 -8.80
CA ALA A 117 -15.20 -5.24 -7.72
C ALA A 117 -14.34 -5.20 -6.44
N LEU A 118 -13.71 -6.32 -6.09
CA LEU A 118 -12.77 -6.39 -4.97
C LEU A 118 -11.58 -5.43 -5.18
N LEU A 119 -11.04 -5.36 -6.40
CA LEU A 119 -9.94 -4.43 -6.70
C LEU A 119 -10.39 -2.97 -6.65
N MET A 120 -11.63 -2.65 -7.02
CA MET A 120 -12.18 -1.31 -6.88
C MET A 120 -12.28 -0.90 -5.41
N GLU A 121 -12.73 -1.80 -4.53
CA GLU A 121 -12.77 -1.56 -3.09
C GLU A 121 -11.37 -1.36 -2.51
N ILE A 122 -10.42 -2.23 -2.87
CA ILE A 122 -9.02 -2.12 -2.42
C ILE A 122 -8.38 -0.84 -2.94
N PHE A 123 -8.68 -0.44 -4.18
CA PHE A 123 -8.08 0.73 -4.80
C PHE A 123 -8.83 2.04 -4.57
N ASN A 124 -10.03 1.98 -4.02
CA ASN A 124 -10.96 3.08 -3.89
C ASN A 124 -11.23 3.79 -5.24
N HIS A 125 -11.50 3.01 -6.28
CA HIS A 125 -11.84 3.54 -7.60
C HIS A 125 -13.34 3.54 -7.82
N ALA A 126 -13.85 4.61 -8.42
CA ALA A 126 -15.28 4.81 -8.65
C ALA A 126 -15.88 3.88 -9.71
N SER A 127 -15.06 3.29 -10.59
CA SER A 127 -15.56 2.41 -11.65
C SER A 127 -14.60 1.27 -12.01
N PRO A 128 -15.12 0.18 -12.61
CA PRO A 128 -14.31 -0.93 -13.09
C PRO A 128 -13.30 -0.49 -14.16
N ASP A 129 -13.72 0.37 -15.09
CA ASP A 129 -12.85 0.87 -16.18
C ASP A 129 -11.60 1.57 -15.64
N ILE A 130 -11.77 2.44 -14.63
CA ILE A 130 -10.64 3.11 -13.96
C ILE A 130 -9.66 2.07 -13.42
N THR A 131 -10.18 1.01 -12.80
CA THR A 131 -9.37 -0.08 -12.24
C THR A 131 -8.64 -0.88 -13.30
N LEU A 132 -9.34 -1.35 -14.34
CA LEU A 132 -8.75 -2.15 -15.42
C LEU A 132 -7.69 -1.37 -16.21
N ARG A 133 -7.96 -0.09 -16.48
CA ARG A 133 -6.99 0.83 -17.08
C ARG A 133 -5.80 1.07 -16.15
N TYR A 134 -6.03 1.27 -14.85
CA TYR A 134 -4.97 1.51 -13.88
C TYR A 134 -3.98 0.35 -13.80
N ILE A 135 -4.48 -0.89 -13.79
CA ILE A 135 -3.67 -2.12 -13.74
C ILE A 135 -3.12 -2.54 -15.11
N GLY A 136 -3.59 -1.94 -16.21
CA GLY A 136 -3.07 -2.16 -17.56
C GLY A 136 -3.62 -3.39 -18.29
N ILE A 137 -4.71 -3.99 -17.80
CA ILE A 137 -5.34 -5.17 -18.44
C ILE A 137 -5.90 -4.81 -19.81
N ASN A 138 -6.58 -3.65 -19.94
CA ASN A 138 -7.16 -3.21 -21.21
C ASN A 138 -6.11 -3.08 -22.33
N GLN A 139 -4.86 -2.74 -21.99
CA GLN A 139 -3.78 -2.68 -22.98
C GLN A 139 -3.28 -4.08 -23.33
N ASP A 140 -3.03 -4.94 -22.33
CA ASP A 140 -2.61 -6.34 -22.52
C ASP A 140 -3.58 -7.12 -23.42
N GLU A 141 -4.90 -6.91 -23.25
CA GLU A 141 -5.94 -7.56 -24.05
C GLU A 141 -5.98 -7.05 -25.49
N LYS A 142 -5.87 -5.73 -25.69
CA LYS A 142 -5.79 -5.13 -27.03
C LYS A 142 -4.57 -5.61 -27.79
N ASP A 143 -3.40 -5.62 -27.14
CA ASP A 143 -2.15 -6.05 -27.76
C ASP A 143 -2.23 -7.52 -28.20
N LYS A 144 -2.84 -8.38 -27.37
CA LYS A 144 -3.09 -9.79 -27.73
C LYS A 144 -4.06 -9.96 -28.90
N ALA A 145 -5.17 -9.21 -28.90
CA ALA A 145 -6.15 -9.28 -29.98
C ALA A 145 -5.52 -8.86 -31.32
N MET A 146 -4.71 -7.79 -31.32
CA MET A 146 -3.99 -7.32 -32.51
C MET A 146 -2.91 -8.30 -32.98
N ALA A 147 -2.19 -8.97 -32.06
CA ALA A 147 -1.17 -9.94 -32.41
C ALA A 147 -1.73 -11.19 -33.12
N GLY A 148 -3.00 -11.54 -32.85
CA GLY A 148 -3.68 -12.67 -33.49
C GLY A 148 -4.48 -12.30 -34.75
N PHE A 149 -4.51 -11.03 -35.14
CA PHE A 149 -5.31 -10.54 -36.26
C PHE A 149 -4.49 -10.55 -37.57
N SER A 150 -4.93 -11.34 -38.56
CA SER A 150 -4.43 -11.30 -39.95
C SER A 150 -5.63 -11.17 -40.89
N LEU A 151 -5.49 -10.33 -41.93
CA LEU A 151 -6.45 -10.18 -43.02
C LEU A 151 -6.17 -11.15 -44.17
#